data_AF-W9W0G8-F1
#
_entry.id   AF-W9W0G8-F1
#
_cell.length_a   1.000
_cell.length_b   1.000
_cell.length_c   1.000
_cell.angle_alpha   90.00
_cell.angle_beta   90.00
_cell.angle_gamma   90.00
#
_symmetry.space_group_name_H-M   'P 1'
#
loop_
_entity.id
_entity.type
_entity.pdbx_description
1 polymer ?
#
loop_
_entity_poly.entity_id
_entity_poly.type
_entity_poly.pdbx_seq_one_letter_code
_entity_poly.pdbx_strand_id
1 'polypeptide(L)'
;MTQVTGNSTDPFSYLEAPDDAWWSHNAFQFAIESWLPSVFHDLDVLEEATAGSDSCLATIDRIVRGCLENRMHMFSLLAASSGFMKFVLRLQLDRHDTPEYCMGKALQHLRHHLAASDPQPNESLIFDLMALSTFERYVNNFEGARTHFRMVQHLVRLLGGLGVMELPMRLLCWLWDLLVAGCAGETPLLPLTWDPGSLPQQRMQNDILPDLAQSGIMPSGSGLLEYGPLVHRELTPIIGDTVQWFQVQQYNYIHNFFRSSVERWATKQSHALVHRLLSVSPTSPGDPLQGVLSECIKQSILNVIAQIEAARRSQADTSSIRDYTTSSWSDVNRLYHSLSMLVQSGENWQTQHGELVLWMACLGVQQTVSAVRIPSTQSLPLGGQEDDLHAWFVALARQILDSQRREGPPAHYARTDELVQVMNRYIHRCEPSGRPSVDLLEVVFEA
;
A
#
# COMPACT_ATOMS: atom_id res chain seq x y z
N MET A 1 -30.59 -19.83 34.87
CA MET A 1 -31.54 -20.51 33.96
C MET A 1 -32.85 -19.74 33.99
N THR A 2 -33.01 -18.83 33.05
CA THR A 2 -34.23 -18.07 32.81
C THR A 2 -34.59 -18.33 31.36
N GLN A 3 -35.68 -19.05 31.14
CA GLN A 3 -36.20 -19.36 29.82
C GLN A 3 -36.67 -18.05 29.16
N VAL A 4 -35.99 -17.65 28.09
CA VAL A 4 -36.49 -16.65 27.15
C VAL A 4 -37.51 -17.35 26.26
N THR A 5 -38.76 -16.92 26.38
CA THR A 5 -39.88 -17.39 25.57
C THR A 5 -39.85 -16.71 24.22
N GLY A 6 -40.24 -17.48 23.20
CA GLY A 6 -40.13 -17.13 21.79
C GLY A 6 -40.90 -15.87 21.41
N ASN A 7 -40.15 -14.89 20.92
CA ASN A 7 -40.45 -13.98 19.82
C ASN A 7 -39.13 -13.30 19.47
N SER A 8 -38.16 -14.08 18.96
CA SER A 8 -36.86 -13.56 18.56
C SER A 8 -36.99 -12.91 17.18
N THR A 9 -37.11 -11.58 17.16
CA THR A 9 -36.71 -10.74 16.02
C THR A 9 -35.22 -10.45 16.08
N ASP A 10 -34.41 -11.42 16.54
CA ASP A 10 -32.97 -11.29 16.50
C ASP A 10 -32.48 -11.68 15.08
N PRO A 11 -31.95 -10.71 14.30
CA PRO A 11 -31.42 -11.02 12.98
C PRO A 11 -30.20 -11.93 13.03
N PHE A 12 -29.64 -12.24 14.20
CA PHE A 12 -28.49 -13.14 14.36
C PHE A 12 -28.90 -14.59 14.68
N SER A 13 -30.19 -14.89 14.87
CA SER A 13 -30.73 -16.22 15.22
C SER A 13 -30.25 -17.40 14.35
N TYR A 14 -29.76 -17.13 13.14
CA TYR A 14 -29.24 -18.13 12.21
C TYR A 14 -27.72 -18.36 12.29
N LEU A 15 -26.97 -17.49 12.98
CA LEU A 15 -25.55 -17.63 13.29
C LEU A 15 -25.30 -18.47 14.54
N GLU A 16 -26.37 -18.80 15.26
CA GLU A 16 -26.32 -19.19 16.66
C GLU A 16 -26.16 -20.70 16.88
N ALA A 17 -25.00 -21.08 17.44
CA ALA A 17 -25.05 -21.82 18.69
C ALA A 17 -25.36 -20.81 19.83
N PRO A 18 -25.94 -21.23 20.97
CA PRO A 18 -26.28 -20.32 22.08
C PRO A 18 -25.10 -19.48 22.59
N ASP A 19 -23.87 -19.97 22.43
CA ASP A 19 -22.64 -19.28 22.84
C ASP A 19 -22.13 -18.28 21.77
N ASP A 20 -22.69 -18.29 20.56
CA ASP A 20 -22.22 -17.47 19.42
C ASP A 20 -22.96 -16.14 19.25
N ALA A 21 -24.14 -15.99 19.86
CA ALA A 21 -25.00 -14.80 19.69
C ALA A 21 -24.32 -13.50 20.15
N TRP A 22 -23.62 -13.54 21.29
CA TRP A 22 -23.08 -12.33 21.90
C TRP A 22 -21.88 -11.75 21.13
N TRP A 23 -20.87 -12.57 20.82
CA TRP A 23 -19.68 -12.07 20.12
C TRP A 23 -20.00 -11.66 18.68
N SER A 24 -20.94 -12.34 18.02
CA SER A 24 -21.32 -12.03 16.64
C SER A 24 -22.05 -10.69 16.52
N HIS A 25 -22.88 -10.34 17.52
CA HIS A 25 -23.51 -9.02 17.61
C HIS A 25 -22.47 -7.89 17.73
N ASN A 26 -21.52 -8.01 18.67
CA ASN A 26 -20.47 -7.00 18.86
C ASN A 26 -19.59 -6.84 17.61
N ALA A 27 -19.20 -7.95 16.99
CA ALA A 27 -18.39 -7.95 15.78
C ALA A 27 -19.12 -7.31 14.58
N PHE A 28 -20.44 -7.54 14.47
CA PHE A 28 -21.26 -6.92 13.43
C PHE A 28 -21.46 -5.43 13.67
N GLN A 29 -21.70 -5.02 14.92
CA GLN A 29 -21.81 -3.60 15.27
C GLN A 29 -20.52 -2.85 14.92
N PHE A 30 -19.35 -3.40 15.27
CA PHE A 30 -18.06 -2.84 14.86
C PHE A 30 -17.92 -2.77 13.34
N ALA A 31 -18.36 -3.80 12.61
CA ALA A 31 -18.30 -3.82 11.16
C ALA A 31 -19.08 -2.65 10.54
N ILE A 32 -20.26 -2.33 11.06
CA ILE A 32 -21.13 -1.26 10.55
C ILE A 32 -20.65 0.12 11.00
N GLU A 33 -20.32 0.28 12.27
CA GLU A 33 -20.05 1.60 12.84
C GLU A 33 -18.64 2.09 12.56
N SER A 34 -17.69 1.18 12.30
CA SER A 34 -16.27 1.51 12.17
C SER A 34 -15.65 1.00 10.87
N TRP A 35 -15.73 -0.31 10.59
CA TRP A 35 -14.96 -0.90 9.49
C TRP A 35 -15.50 -0.54 8.09
N LEU A 36 -16.81 -0.69 7.83
CA LEU A 36 -17.40 -0.31 6.55
C LEU A 36 -17.20 1.19 6.25
N PRO A 37 -17.48 2.13 7.17
CA PRO A 37 -17.19 3.53 6.95
C PRO A 37 -15.73 3.80 6.60
N SER A 38 -14.77 3.14 7.26
CA SER A 38 -13.34 3.36 6.97
C SER A 38 -12.94 2.81 5.60
N VAL A 39 -13.50 1.66 5.18
CA VAL A 39 -13.29 1.08 3.84
C VAL A 39 -13.74 2.03 2.72
N PHE A 40 -14.88 2.69 2.89
CA PHE A 40 -15.44 3.59 1.88
C PHE A 40 -14.96 5.04 2.01
N HIS A 41 -14.22 5.37 3.07
CA HIS A 41 -13.74 6.73 3.34
C HIS A 41 -12.78 7.22 2.24
N ASP A 42 -11.82 6.38 1.86
CA ASP A 42 -10.71 6.73 0.95
C ASP A 42 -11.06 6.61 -0.54
N LEU A 43 -12.34 6.40 -0.89
CA LEU A 43 -12.72 6.31 -2.31
C LEU A 43 -12.60 7.65 -3.05
N ASP A 44 -12.65 8.75 -2.30
CA ASP A 44 -12.48 10.11 -2.82
C ASP A 44 -11.11 10.35 -3.48
N VAL A 45 -10.12 9.53 -3.11
CA VAL A 45 -8.81 9.48 -3.74
C VAL A 45 -8.94 9.30 -5.24
N LEU A 46 -9.82 8.41 -5.71
CA LEU A 46 -9.97 8.12 -7.13
C LEU A 46 -11.04 8.98 -7.80
N GLU A 47 -12.10 9.37 -7.10
CA GLU A 47 -13.21 10.14 -7.68
C GLU A 47 -13.79 11.14 -6.67
N GLU A 48 -13.83 12.42 -7.04
CA GLU A 48 -14.28 13.49 -6.12
C GLU A 48 -15.76 13.38 -5.78
N ALA A 49 -16.57 12.85 -6.70
CA ALA A 49 -18.01 12.71 -6.54
C ALA A 49 -18.42 11.71 -5.43
N THR A 50 -17.48 10.92 -4.88
CA THR A 50 -17.81 9.86 -3.91
C THR A 50 -17.59 10.22 -2.44
N ALA A 51 -16.83 11.28 -2.11
CA ALA A 51 -16.49 11.65 -0.73
C ALA A 51 -17.75 11.96 0.12
N GLY A 52 -18.08 11.09 1.08
CA GLY A 52 -19.27 11.27 1.95
C GLY A 52 -20.60 11.33 1.17
N SER A 53 -20.62 10.82 -0.06
CA SER A 53 -21.80 10.88 -0.92
C SER A 53 -22.91 9.95 -0.41
N ASP A 54 -24.16 10.33 -0.67
CA ASP A 54 -25.34 9.48 -0.45
C ASP A 54 -25.17 8.09 -1.13
N SER A 55 -24.38 8.02 -2.21
CA SER A 55 -24.08 6.76 -2.91
C SER A 55 -23.25 5.79 -2.07
N CYS A 56 -22.26 6.27 -1.30
CA CYS A 56 -21.46 5.41 -0.43
C CYS A 56 -22.30 4.87 0.74
N LEU A 57 -23.11 5.73 1.36
CA LEU A 57 -24.03 5.32 2.41
C LEU A 57 -25.06 4.30 1.90
N ALA A 58 -25.64 4.54 0.72
CA ALA A 58 -26.57 3.60 0.09
C ALA A 58 -25.92 2.24 -0.23
N THR A 59 -24.62 2.24 -0.59
CA THR A 59 -23.86 1.00 -0.82
C THR A 59 -23.64 0.24 0.48
N ILE A 60 -23.24 0.95 1.55
CA ILE A 60 -23.09 0.37 2.91
C ILE A 60 -24.42 -0.23 3.38
N ASP A 61 -25.53 0.51 3.27
CA ASP A 61 -26.86 0.03 3.67
C ASP A 61 -27.27 -1.24 2.91
N ARG A 62 -26.90 -1.34 1.63
CA ARG A 62 -27.14 -2.54 0.82
C ARG A 62 -26.30 -3.73 1.28
N ILE A 63 -25.03 -3.52 1.60
CA ILE A 63 -24.15 -4.55 2.16
C ILE A 63 -24.71 -5.04 3.50
N VAL A 64 -25.11 -4.12 4.38
CA VAL A 64 -25.69 -4.45 5.69
C VAL A 64 -26.97 -5.26 5.52
N ARG A 65 -27.90 -4.82 4.66
CA ARG A 65 -29.13 -5.58 4.36
C ARG A 65 -28.82 -6.98 3.82
N GLY A 66 -27.85 -7.08 2.90
CA GLY A 66 -27.41 -8.36 2.34
C GLY A 66 -26.87 -9.31 3.42
N CYS A 67 -26.18 -8.79 4.44
CA CYS A 67 -25.72 -9.60 5.58
C CYS A 67 -26.90 -10.17 6.38
N LEU A 68 -27.96 -9.40 6.58
CA LEU A 68 -29.16 -9.86 7.32
C LEU A 68 -29.91 -10.97 6.57
N GLU A 69 -29.80 -11.00 5.24
CA GLU A 69 -30.53 -11.93 4.36
C GLU A 69 -29.72 -13.16 3.94
N ASN A 70 -28.38 -13.09 3.98
CA ASN A 70 -27.49 -14.13 3.46
C ASN A 70 -26.30 -14.40 4.39
N ARG A 71 -26.16 -15.67 4.79
CA ARG A 71 -25.10 -16.14 5.68
C ARG A 71 -23.69 -15.95 5.10
N MET A 72 -23.53 -16.12 3.80
CA MET A 72 -22.23 -15.91 3.15
C MET A 72 -21.78 -14.45 3.26
N HIS A 73 -22.72 -13.51 3.02
CA HIS A 73 -22.47 -12.07 3.17
C HIS A 73 -22.05 -11.73 4.60
N MET A 74 -22.83 -12.22 5.58
CA MET A 74 -22.53 -12.01 6.99
C MET A 74 -21.15 -12.55 7.40
N PHE A 75 -20.85 -13.81 7.10
CA PHE A 75 -19.57 -14.41 7.49
C PHE A 75 -18.37 -13.78 6.78
N SER A 76 -18.53 -13.35 5.52
CA SER A 76 -17.44 -12.68 4.78
C SER A 76 -17.13 -11.31 5.38
N LEU A 77 -18.17 -10.54 5.73
CA LEU A 77 -18.02 -9.26 6.42
C LEU A 77 -17.35 -9.44 7.79
N LEU A 78 -17.84 -10.38 8.60
CA LEU A 78 -17.30 -10.63 9.95
C LEU A 78 -15.86 -11.16 9.93
N ALA A 79 -15.49 -11.96 8.93
CA ALA A 79 -14.11 -12.42 8.74
C ALA A 79 -13.18 -11.22 8.53
N ALA A 80 -13.55 -10.30 7.64
CA ALA A 80 -12.76 -9.12 7.33
C ALA A 80 -12.70 -8.14 8.51
N SER A 81 -13.85 -7.76 9.08
CA SER A 81 -13.91 -6.76 10.16
C SER A 81 -13.28 -7.25 11.47
N SER A 82 -13.53 -8.51 11.86
CA SER A 82 -12.90 -9.09 13.06
C SER A 82 -11.42 -9.39 12.81
N GLY A 83 -11.06 -9.72 11.56
CA GLY A 83 -9.68 -9.90 11.15
C GLY A 83 -8.92 -8.58 11.27
N PHE A 84 -9.55 -7.47 10.88
CA PHE A 84 -9.01 -6.14 11.08
C PHE A 84 -8.80 -5.81 12.57
N MET A 85 -9.79 -6.08 13.43
CA MET A 85 -9.64 -5.88 14.88
C MET A 85 -8.47 -6.69 15.46
N LYS A 86 -8.36 -7.97 15.10
CA LYS A 86 -7.35 -8.89 15.66
C LYS A 86 -5.95 -8.63 15.09
N PHE A 87 -5.83 -8.57 13.77
CA PHE A 87 -4.54 -8.60 13.09
C PHE A 87 -4.00 -7.22 12.73
N VAL A 88 -4.87 -6.20 12.64
CA VAL A 88 -4.43 -4.83 12.33
C VAL A 88 -4.43 -3.99 13.60
N LEU A 89 -5.56 -3.92 14.31
CA LEU A 89 -5.69 -3.12 15.54
C LEU A 89 -5.13 -3.81 16.80
N ARG A 90 -4.82 -5.11 16.74
CA ARG A 90 -4.31 -5.91 17.88
C ARG A 90 -5.24 -5.92 19.10
N LEU A 91 -6.54 -5.83 18.86
CA LEU A 91 -7.54 -5.89 19.92
C LEU A 91 -7.78 -7.33 20.36
N GLN A 92 -8.02 -7.52 21.66
CA GLN A 92 -8.54 -8.79 22.15
C GLN A 92 -9.99 -8.92 21.73
N LEU A 93 -10.32 -10.06 21.12
CA LEU A 93 -11.69 -10.39 20.75
C LEU A 93 -12.35 -11.19 21.85
N ASP A 94 -13.66 -11.01 21.97
CA ASP A 94 -14.56 -11.81 22.80
C ASP A 94 -14.37 -13.32 22.56
N ARG A 95 -14.22 -13.68 21.28
CA ARG A 95 -13.82 -15.00 20.83
C ARG A 95 -12.58 -14.86 19.93
N HIS A 96 -11.46 -15.42 20.38
CA HIS A 96 -10.16 -15.17 19.75
C HIS A 96 -10.06 -15.70 18.31
N ASP A 97 -10.72 -16.82 18.00
CA ASP A 97 -10.76 -17.46 16.68
C ASP A 97 -11.92 -16.97 15.79
N THR A 98 -12.62 -15.89 16.17
CA THR A 98 -13.76 -15.35 15.41
C THR A 98 -13.46 -15.14 13.92
N PRO A 99 -12.38 -14.45 13.50
CA PRO A 99 -12.20 -14.17 12.09
C PRO A 99 -11.86 -15.44 11.28
N GLU A 100 -11.08 -16.36 11.83
CA GLU A 100 -10.81 -17.66 11.19
C GLU A 100 -12.07 -18.54 11.11
N TYR A 101 -12.88 -18.55 12.16
CA TYR A 101 -14.17 -19.25 12.18
C TYR A 101 -15.11 -18.71 11.10
N CYS A 102 -15.25 -17.38 11.01
CA CYS A 102 -16.07 -16.72 10.00
C CYS A 102 -15.55 -16.99 8.58
N MET A 103 -14.23 -16.91 8.36
CA MET A 103 -13.60 -17.25 7.08
C MET A 103 -13.94 -18.67 6.66
N GLY A 104 -13.78 -19.65 7.56
CA GLY A 104 -14.11 -21.05 7.29
C GLY A 104 -15.58 -21.27 6.91
N LYS A 105 -16.50 -20.61 7.61
CA LYS A 105 -17.94 -20.66 7.30
C LYS A 105 -18.29 -19.96 6.00
N ALA A 106 -17.72 -18.79 5.71
CA ALA A 106 -17.91 -18.08 4.47
C ALA A 106 -17.46 -18.93 3.27
N LEU A 107 -16.26 -19.52 3.33
CA LEU A 107 -15.76 -20.44 2.31
C LEU A 107 -16.64 -21.67 2.13
N GLN A 108 -17.18 -22.22 3.22
CA GLN A 108 -18.15 -23.32 3.13
C GLN A 108 -19.38 -22.88 2.34
N HIS A 109 -20.00 -21.75 2.67
CA HIS A 109 -21.17 -21.24 1.96
C HIS A 109 -20.87 -20.88 0.50
N LEU A 110 -19.73 -20.25 0.24
CA LEU A 110 -19.27 -19.92 -1.11
C LEU A 110 -19.15 -21.17 -1.99
N ARG A 111 -18.56 -22.26 -1.48
CA ARG A 111 -18.47 -23.53 -2.22
C ARG A 111 -19.84 -24.10 -2.57
N HIS A 112 -20.81 -24.03 -1.66
CA HIS A 112 -22.18 -24.47 -1.94
C HIS A 112 -22.87 -23.57 -2.98
N HIS A 113 -22.66 -22.25 -2.89
CA HIS A 113 -23.20 -21.29 -3.84
C HIS A 113 -22.63 -21.53 -5.25
N LEU A 114 -21.32 -21.75 -5.38
CA LEU A 114 -20.67 -22.04 -6.66
C LEU A 114 -21.02 -23.43 -7.21
N ALA A 115 -21.40 -24.38 -6.35
CA ALA A 115 -21.87 -25.70 -6.77
C ALA A 115 -23.34 -25.71 -7.23
N ALA A 116 -24.11 -24.67 -6.92
CA ALA A 116 -25.46 -24.51 -7.43
C ALA A 116 -25.43 -24.29 -8.95
N SER A 117 -26.43 -24.81 -9.67
CA SER A 117 -26.52 -24.63 -11.12
C SER A 117 -26.80 -23.16 -11.44
N ASP A 118 -25.83 -22.48 -12.04
CA ASP A 118 -25.89 -21.09 -12.53
C ASP A 118 -25.87 -19.99 -11.44
N PRO A 119 -24.74 -19.80 -10.73
CA PRO A 119 -24.58 -18.66 -9.83
C PRO A 119 -24.57 -17.36 -10.65
N GLN A 120 -25.61 -16.56 -10.50
CA GLN A 120 -25.71 -15.27 -11.18
C GLN A 120 -24.71 -14.29 -10.57
N PRO A 121 -23.83 -13.66 -11.37
CA PRO A 121 -22.88 -12.68 -10.87
C PRO A 121 -23.66 -11.48 -10.34
N ASN A 122 -23.29 -11.00 -9.15
CA ASN A 122 -23.84 -9.78 -8.57
C ASN A 122 -22.78 -9.07 -7.72
N GLU A 123 -23.02 -7.80 -7.42
CA GLU A 123 -22.07 -6.98 -6.64
C GLU A 123 -21.89 -7.46 -5.20
N SER A 124 -22.90 -8.10 -4.61
CA SER A 124 -22.80 -8.62 -3.24
C SER A 124 -21.82 -9.79 -3.15
N LEU A 125 -21.82 -10.71 -4.12
CA LEU A 125 -20.83 -11.78 -4.21
C LEU A 125 -19.41 -11.23 -4.48
N ILE A 126 -19.31 -10.17 -5.29
CA ILE A 126 -18.03 -9.49 -5.51
C ILE A 126 -17.51 -8.89 -4.20
N PHE A 127 -18.37 -8.20 -3.43
CA PHE A 127 -18.01 -7.66 -2.13
C PHE A 127 -17.55 -8.75 -1.16
N ASP A 128 -18.23 -9.90 -1.11
CA ASP A 128 -17.81 -11.01 -0.25
C ASP A 128 -16.42 -11.50 -0.56
N LEU A 129 -16.12 -11.76 -1.84
CA LEU A 129 -14.81 -12.22 -2.27
C LEU A 129 -13.73 -11.18 -1.97
N MET A 130 -14.04 -9.91 -2.17
CA MET A 130 -13.18 -8.81 -1.75
C MET A 130 -12.93 -8.85 -0.23
N ALA A 131 -13.97 -9.02 0.60
CA ALA A 131 -13.84 -9.07 2.06
C ALA A 131 -13.00 -10.27 2.52
N LEU A 132 -13.20 -11.46 1.93
CA LEU A 132 -12.37 -12.63 2.18
C LEU A 132 -10.92 -12.39 1.76
N SER A 133 -10.69 -11.73 0.62
CA SER A 133 -9.34 -11.33 0.21
C SER A 133 -8.67 -10.39 1.21
N THR A 134 -9.44 -9.47 1.79
CA THR A 134 -8.94 -8.53 2.79
C THR A 134 -8.55 -9.23 4.07
N PHE A 135 -9.35 -10.22 4.52
CA PHE A 135 -8.93 -11.11 5.62
C PHE A 135 -7.63 -11.85 5.30
N GLU A 136 -7.50 -12.45 4.12
CA GLU A 136 -6.28 -13.17 3.72
C GLU A 136 -5.05 -12.25 3.72
N ARG A 137 -5.20 -10.99 3.29
CA ARG A 137 -4.16 -9.96 3.41
C ARG A 137 -3.75 -9.71 4.86
N TYR A 138 -4.70 -9.58 5.79
CA TYR A 138 -4.41 -9.33 7.20
C TYR A 138 -3.61 -10.44 7.88
N VAL A 139 -3.72 -11.67 7.36
CA VAL A 139 -2.92 -12.83 7.81
C VAL A 139 -1.70 -13.12 6.93
N ASN A 140 -1.32 -12.18 6.06
CA ASN A 140 -0.21 -12.27 5.11
C ASN A 140 -0.30 -13.45 4.11
N ASN A 141 -1.50 -13.98 3.85
CA ASN A 141 -1.75 -14.99 2.82
C ASN A 141 -2.06 -14.33 1.47
N PHE A 142 -1.04 -13.75 0.84
CA PHE A 142 -1.22 -13.01 -0.42
C PHE A 142 -1.66 -13.90 -1.60
N GLU A 143 -1.32 -15.18 -1.59
CA GLU A 143 -1.78 -16.14 -2.59
C GLU A 143 -3.31 -16.40 -2.46
N GLY A 144 -3.80 -16.56 -1.24
CA GLY A 144 -5.24 -16.67 -0.95
C GLY A 144 -5.99 -15.40 -1.36
N ALA A 145 -5.48 -14.23 -0.96
CA ALA A 145 -6.03 -12.94 -1.35
C ALA A 145 -6.12 -12.80 -2.89
N ARG A 146 -5.04 -13.17 -3.58
CA ARG A 146 -4.98 -13.15 -5.05
C ARG A 146 -5.98 -14.10 -5.70
N THR A 147 -6.19 -15.27 -5.12
CA THR A 147 -7.16 -16.26 -5.61
C THR A 147 -8.59 -15.71 -5.55
N HIS A 148 -8.96 -15.04 -4.46
CA HIS A 148 -10.24 -14.36 -4.35
C HIS A 148 -10.39 -13.25 -5.41
N PHE A 149 -9.35 -12.45 -5.63
CA PHE A 149 -9.39 -11.38 -6.63
C PHE A 149 -9.44 -11.87 -8.08
N ARG A 150 -8.86 -13.03 -8.40
CA ARG A 150 -9.06 -13.68 -9.71
C ARG A 150 -10.53 -14.01 -9.95
N MET A 151 -11.24 -14.46 -8.91
CA MET A 151 -12.68 -14.68 -8.99
C MET A 151 -13.45 -13.36 -9.13
N VAL A 152 -13.08 -12.31 -8.38
CA VAL A 152 -13.66 -10.96 -8.54
C VAL A 152 -13.51 -10.49 -9.98
N GLN A 153 -12.31 -10.54 -10.56
CA GLN A 153 -12.03 -10.16 -11.94
C GLN A 153 -12.92 -10.94 -12.93
N HIS A 154 -13.12 -12.24 -12.69
CA HIS A 154 -14.00 -13.07 -13.52
C HIS A 154 -15.47 -12.62 -13.42
N LEU A 155 -16.00 -12.41 -12.21
CA LEU A 155 -17.38 -11.97 -12.00
C LEU A 155 -17.63 -10.57 -12.57
N VAL A 156 -16.69 -9.65 -12.41
CA VAL A 156 -16.74 -8.31 -13.01
C VAL A 156 -16.85 -8.39 -14.52
N ARG A 157 -16.09 -9.29 -15.18
CA ARG A 157 -16.22 -9.52 -16.62
C ARG A 157 -17.60 -10.07 -17.00
N LEU A 158 -18.14 -11.01 -16.23
CA LEU A 158 -19.47 -11.57 -16.46
C LEU A 158 -20.58 -10.51 -16.31
N LEU A 159 -20.42 -9.54 -15.42
CA LEU A 159 -21.33 -8.39 -15.27
C LEU A 159 -21.28 -7.40 -16.45
N GLY A 160 -20.38 -7.58 -17.41
CA GLY A 160 -20.15 -6.63 -18.51
C GLY A 160 -19.03 -5.61 -18.25
N GLY A 161 -18.23 -5.83 -17.20
CA GLY A 161 -17.07 -5.02 -16.84
C GLY A 161 -17.34 -3.99 -15.74
N LEU A 162 -16.26 -3.37 -15.26
CA LEU A 162 -16.30 -2.39 -14.17
C LEU A 162 -17.24 -1.20 -14.44
N GLY A 163 -17.40 -0.81 -15.72
CA GLY A 163 -18.25 0.31 -16.14
C GLY A 163 -19.74 0.13 -15.85
N VAL A 164 -20.20 -1.10 -15.62
CA VAL A 164 -21.61 -1.42 -15.29
C VAL A 164 -21.87 -1.34 -13.79
N MET A 165 -20.83 -1.54 -12.97
CA MET A 165 -20.96 -1.52 -11.51
C MET A 165 -21.25 -0.13 -10.97
N GLU A 166 -21.89 -0.06 -9.82
CA GLU A 166 -22.05 1.18 -9.07
C GLU A 166 -20.70 1.79 -8.72
N LEU A 167 -20.65 3.14 -8.70
CA LEU A 167 -19.41 3.88 -8.58
C LEU A 167 -18.61 3.50 -7.32
N PRO A 168 -19.18 3.46 -6.10
CA PRO A 168 -18.39 3.09 -4.91
C PRO A 168 -17.79 1.68 -4.99
N MET A 169 -18.57 0.70 -5.46
CA MET A 169 -18.11 -0.68 -5.62
C MET A 169 -17.01 -0.81 -6.68
N ARG A 170 -17.11 -0.05 -7.77
CA ARG A 170 -16.09 0.04 -8.82
C ARG A 170 -14.76 0.56 -8.28
N LEU A 171 -14.80 1.67 -7.54
CA LEU A 171 -13.60 2.28 -6.95
C LEU A 171 -12.95 1.34 -5.94
N LEU A 172 -13.78 0.67 -5.13
CA LEU A 172 -13.31 -0.32 -4.16
C LEU A 172 -12.59 -1.50 -4.84
N CYS A 173 -13.15 -2.02 -5.94
CA CYS A 173 -12.51 -3.07 -6.74
C CYS A 173 -11.10 -2.65 -7.19
N TRP A 174 -10.94 -1.41 -7.70
CA TRP A 174 -9.64 -0.91 -8.14
C TRP A 174 -8.64 -0.80 -7.00
N LEU A 175 -9.02 -0.15 -5.89
CA LEU A 175 -8.10 0.07 -4.78
C LEU A 175 -7.67 -1.26 -4.15
N TRP A 176 -8.60 -2.19 -3.97
CA TRP A 176 -8.28 -3.46 -3.32
C TRP A 176 -7.51 -4.41 -4.23
N ASP A 177 -7.73 -4.40 -5.55
CA ASP A 177 -6.87 -5.12 -6.49
C ASP A 177 -5.44 -4.58 -6.46
N LEU A 178 -5.27 -3.26 -6.46
CA LEU A 178 -3.96 -2.60 -6.35
C LEU A 178 -3.24 -2.98 -5.05
N LEU A 179 -3.99 -3.07 -3.96
CA LEU A 179 -3.51 -3.48 -2.64
C LEU A 179 -3.05 -4.94 -2.61
N VAL A 180 -3.84 -5.86 -3.17
CA VAL A 180 -3.48 -7.27 -3.28
C VAL A 180 -2.25 -7.46 -4.18
N ALA A 181 -2.24 -6.78 -5.32
CA ALA A 181 -1.14 -6.78 -6.29
C ALA A 181 0.16 -6.25 -5.66
N GLY A 182 0.08 -5.14 -4.93
CA GLY A 182 1.20 -4.54 -4.21
C GLY A 182 1.79 -5.49 -3.18
N CYS A 183 0.98 -6.11 -2.33
CA CYS A 183 1.50 -7.07 -1.36
C CYS A 183 2.11 -8.32 -2.03
N ALA A 184 1.47 -8.84 -3.07
CA ALA A 184 1.98 -10.01 -3.81
C ALA A 184 3.21 -9.69 -4.69
N GLY A 185 3.49 -8.41 -4.96
CA GLY A 185 4.51 -8.02 -5.94
C GLY A 185 4.14 -8.41 -7.36
N GLU A 186 2.85 -8.55 -7.66
CA GLU A 186 2.31 -8.95 -8.95
C GLU A 186 1.65 -7.77 -9.68
N THR A 187 1.44 -7.91 -10.98
CA THR A 187 0.65 -6.96 -11.77
C THR A 187 -0.81 -6.93 -11.31
N PRO A 188 -1.45 -5.76 -11.16
CA PRO A 188 -2.89 -5.68 -10.86
C PRO A 188 -3.74 -6.42 -11.90
N LEU A 189 -4.82 -7.08 -11.46
CA LEU A 189 -5.73 -7.80 -12.36
C LEU A 189 -6.63 -6.84 -13.16
N LEU A 190 -6.98 -5.71 -12.57
CA LEU A 190 -7.85 -4.72 -13.17
C LEU A 190 -7.03 -3.70 -13.96
N PRO A 191 -7.49 -3.30 -15.16
CA PRO A 191 -6.76 -2.34 -15.98
C PRO A 191 -6.79 -0.95 -15.33
N LEU A 192 -5.71 -0.20 -15.53
CA LEU A 192 -5.64 1.22 -15.16
C LEU A 192 -6.48 2.04 -16.13
N THR A 193 -7.59 2.61 -15.66
CA THR A 193 -8.50 3.43 -16.46
C THR A 193 -8.69 4.85 -15.94
N TRP A 194 -7.94 5.23 -14.90
CA TRP A 194 -8.10 6.49 -14.15
C TRP A 194 -6.77 7.23 -13.95
N ASP A 195 -5.76 6.94 -14.78
CA ASP A 195 -4.47 7.64 -14.77
C ASP A 195 -4.70 9.15 -15.03
N PRO A 196 -4.36 10.05 -14.08
CA PRO A 196 -4.57 11.47 -14.27
C PRO A 196 -3.55 12.09 -15.25
N GLY A 197 -2.53 11.34 -15.65
CA GLY A 197 -1.46 11.77 -16.54
C GLY A 197 -0.51 12.77 -15.87
N SER A 198 0.51 13.19 -16.63
CA SER A 198 1.48 14.18 -16.18
C SER A 198 0.84 15.56 -15.99
N LEU A 199 1.30 16.30 -14.98
CA LEU A 199 0.87 17.68 -14.77
C LEU A 199 1.35 18.56 -15.94
N PRO A 200 0.56 19.54 -16.42
CA PRO A 200 0.98 20.44 -17.49
C PRO A 200 2.34 21.09 -17.21
N GLN A 201 3.23 21.07 -18.21
CA GLN A 201 4.59 21.57 -18.07
C GLN A 201 4.64 23.04 -17.67
N GLN A 202 3.71 23.87 -18.16
CA GLN A 202 3.64 25.29 -17.77
C GLN A 202 3.39 25.43 -16.26
N ARG A 203 2.55 24.57 -15.67
CA ARG A 203 2.25 24.61 -14.23
C ARG A 203 3.47 24.23 -13.40
N MET A 204 4.22 23.23 -13.85
CA MET A 204 5.50 22.89 -13.21
C MET A 204 6.50 24.05 -13.26
N GLN A 205 6.66 24.66 -14.43
CA GLN A 205 7.70 25.68 -14.66
C GLN A 205 7.37 27.06 -14.09
N ASN A 206 6.09 27.44 -14.08
CA ASN A 206 5.68 28.78 -13.67
C ASN A 206 5.27 28.86 -12.20
N ASP A 207 4.75 27.76 -11.64
CA ASP A 207 4.16 27.77 -10.31
C ASP A 207 5.00 26.92 -9.33
N ILE A 208 5.16 25.62 -9.62
CA ILE A 208 5.69 24.65 -8.63
C ILE A 208 7.20 24.82 -8.41
N LEU A 209 8.00 24.73 -9.47
CA LEU A 209 9.46 24.77 -9.35
C LEU A 209 9.99 26.12 -8.84
N PRO A 210 9.48 27.28 -9.29
CA PRO A 210 9.91 28.57 -8.75
C PRO A 210 9.61 28.72 -7.26
N ASP A 211 8.48 28.19 -6.80
CA ASP A 211 8.04 28.34 -5.41
C ASP A 211 8.83 27.41 -4.45
N LEU A 212 9.15 26.19 -4.90
CA LEU A 212 10.13 25.33 -4.23
C LEU A 212 11.47 26.08 -4.07
N ALA A 213 11.97 26.70 -5.13
CA ALA A 213 13.22 27.45 -5.10
C ALA A 213 13.16 28.67 -4.16
N GLN A 214 12.05 29.44 -4.17
CA GLN A 214 11.83 30.56 -3.25
C GLN A 214 11.79 30.11 -1.79
N SER A 215 11.30 28.89 -1.54
CA SER A 215 11.27 28.25 -0.22
C SER A 215 12.60 27.61 0.18
N GLY A 216 13.64 27.73 -0.66
CA GLY A 216 14.95 27.15 -0.43
C GLY A 216 14.96 25.61 -0.49
N ILE A 217 14.00 25.02 -1.20
CA ILE A 217 13.91 23.58 -1.44
C ILE A 217 14.44 23.29 -2.84
N MET A 218 15.44 22.42 -2.90
CA MET A 218 15.97 21.92 -4.15
C MET A 218 15.04 20.83 -4.69
N PRO A 219 14.47 20.96 -5.89
CA PRO A 219 13.62 19.93 -6.48
C PRO A 219 14.38 18.61 -6.62
N SER A 220 13.91 17.57 -5.95
CA SER A 220 14.61 16.30 -5.87
C SER A 220 14.20 15.31 -6.96
N GLY A 221 14.89 14.18 -7.02
CA GLY A 221 14.62 13.08 -7.96
C GLY A 221 15.34 13.19 -9.30
N SER A 222 16.02 14.31 -9.60
CA SER A 222 16.76 14.50 -10.86
C SER A 222 17.83 13.43 -11.10
N GLY A 223 18.47 12.92 -10.04
CA GLY A 223 19.45 11.84 -10.14
C GLY A 223 18.87 10.55 -10.71
N LEU A 224 17.58 10.26 -10.50
CA LEU A 224 16.93 9.08 -11.11
C LEU A 224 16.81 9.18 -12.63
N LEU A 225 16.70 10.39 -13.18
CA LEU A 225 16.54 10.60 -14.63
C LEU A 225 17.79 10.14 -15.40
N GLU A 226 18.97 10.22 -14.78
CA GLU A 226 20.24 9.76 -15.36
C GLU A 226 20.28 8.24 -15.60
N TYR A 227 19.49 7.48 -14.83
CA TYR A 227 19.36 6.04 -14.97
C TYR A 227 18.32 5.60 -16.00
N GLY A 228 17.55 6.53 -16.57
CA GLY A 228 16.53 6.24 -17.59
C GLY A 228 17.00 5.36 -18.75
N PRO A 229 18.20 5.59 -19.34
CA PRO A 229 18.76 4.75 -20.40
C PRO A 229 19.28 3.37 -19.94
N LEU A 230 19.54 3.21 -18.63
CA LEU A 230 20.14 2.01 -18.05
C LEU A 230 19.11 1.01 -17.53
N VAL A 231 17.84 1.42 -17.41
CA VAL A 231 16.74 0.58 -16.95
C VAL A 231 15.88 0.07 -18.10
N HIS A 232 14.95 -0.83 -17.78
CA HIS A 232 13.94 -1.31 -18.70
C HIS A 232 13.18 -0.14 -19.34
N ARG A 233 12.94 -0.22 -20.65
CA ARG A 233 12.33 0.86 -21.45
C ARG A 233 10.97 1.32 -20.90
N GLU A 234 10.18 0.41 -20.32
CA GLU A 234 8.89 0.74 -19.72
C GLU A 234 9.04 1.55 -18.42
N LEU A 235 10.16 1.39 -17.71
CA LEU A 235 10.42 2.09 -16.45
C LEU A 235 10.86 3.54 -16.68
N THR A 236 11.55 3.85 -17.77
CA THR A 236 12.03 5.21 -18.10
C THR A 236 10.93 6.29 -18.01
N PRO A 237 9.76 6.16 -18.67
CA PRO A 237 8.69 7.17 -18.54
C PRO A 237 8.08 7.20 -17.14
N ILE A 238 8.03 6.06 -16.44
CA ILE A 238 7.52 5.98 -15.07
C ILE A 238 8.44 6.74 -14.10
N ILE A 239 9.76 6.66 -14.29
CA ILE A 239 10.73 7.46 -13.51
C ILE A 239 10.46 8.95 -13.72
N GLY A 240 10.28 9.40 -14.97
CA GLY A 240 9.97 10.80 -15.26
C GLY A 240 8.71 11.30 -14.54
N ASP A 241 7.63 10.52 -14.63
CA ASP A 241 6.36 10.84 -13.96
C ASP A 241 6.48 10.77 -12.41
N THR A 242 7.32 9.88 -11.89
CA THR A 242 7.60 9.76 -10.44
C THR A 242 8.36 10.98 -9.92
N VAL A 243 9.35 11.46 -10.68
CA VAL A 243 10.11 12.67 -10.32
C VAL A 243 9.19 13.89 -10.32
N GLN A 244 8.34 14.04 -11.35
CA GLN A 244 7.33 15.11 -11.37
C GLN A 244 6.40 15.00 -10.16
N TRP A 245 5.83 13.82 -9.91
CA TRP A 245 4.96 13.57 -8.76
C TRP A 245 5.64 13.94 -7.43
N PHE A 246 6.90 13.55 -7.24
CA PHE A 246 7.63 13.83 -6.01
C PHE A 246 7.86 15.33 -5.79
N GLN A 247 8.18 16.08 -6.84
CA GLN A 247 8.32 17.55 -6.76
C GLN A 247 7.00 18.22 -6.39
N VAL A 248 5.87 17.70 -6.89
CA VAL A 248 4.54 18.16 -6.47
C VAL A 248 4.27 17.81 -5.00
N GLN A 249 4.72 16.65 -4.51
CA GLN A 249 4.62 16.33 -3.09
C GLN A 249 5.42 17.29 -2.22
N GLN A 250 6.67 17.62 -2.59
CA GLN A 250 7.48 18.64 -1.91
C GLN A 250 6.73 19.98 -1.84
N TYR A 251 6.10 20.37 -2.95
CA TYR A 251 5.29 21.59 -3.03
C TYR A 251 4.07 21.55 -2.11
N ASN A 252 3.33 20.44 -2.09
CA ASN A 252 2.19 20.26 -1.19
C ASN A 252 2.59 20.32 0.29
N TYR A 253 3.76 19.78 0.67
CA TYR A 253 4.27 19.83 2.05
C TYR A 253 4.50 21.26 2.53
N ILE A 254 5.17 22.09 1.73
CA ILE A 254 5.52 23.47 2.11
C ILE A 254 4.26 24.32 2.33
N HIS A 255 3.25 24.12 1.49
CA HIS A 255 2.01 24.89 1.54
C HIS A 255 0.92 24.28 2.40
N ASN A 256 1.14 23.07 2.93
CA ASN A 256 0.18 22.33 3.72
C ASN A 256 -1.20 22.25 3.01
N PHE A 257 -1.17 21.99 1.70
CA PHE A 257 -2.37 21.99 0.89
C PHE A 257 -3.22 20.75 1.18
N PHE A 258 -4.24 20.93 2.03
CA PHE A 258 -5.30 19.92 2.19
C PHE A 258 -6.43 20.15 1.19
N ARG A 259 -6.80 19.09 0.49
CA ARG A 259 -7.87 18.95 -0.49
C ARG A 259 -7.76 19.87 -1.72
N SER A 260 -6.55 20.36 -2.03
CA SER A 260 -6.32 21.16 -3.24
C SER A 260 -6.42 20.31 -4.51
N SER A 261 -6.62 20.94 -5.68
CA SER A 261 -6.62 20.19 -6.95
C SER A 261 -5.25 19.57 -7.26
N VAL A 262 -4.16 20.16 -6.76
CA VAL A 262 -2.78 19.67 -6.92
C VAL A 262 -2.53 18.45 -6.03
N GLU A 263 -2.98 18.49 -4.78
CA GLU A 263 -2.88 17.35 -3.87
C GLU A 263 -3.76 16.17 -4.35
N ARG A 264 -4.95 16.47 -4.87
CA ARG A 264 -5.82 15.45 -5.49
C ARG A 264 -5.16 14.80 -6.69
N TRP A 265 -4.57 15.60 -7.58
CA TRP A 265 -3.77 15.07 -8.69
C TRP A 265 -2.63 14.19 -8.16
N ALA A 266 -1.89 14.65 -7.15
CA ALA A 266 -0.76 13.91 -6.61
C ALA A 266 -1.17 12.58 -5.95
N THR A 267 -2.32 12.54 -5.28
CA THR A 267 -2.88 11.32 -4.68
C THR A 267 -3.36 10.33 -5.75
N LYS A 268 -4.07 10.80 -6.80
CA LYS A 268 -4.43 9.92 -7.92
C LYS A 268 -3.19 9.38 -8.63
N GLN A 269 -2.20 10.27 -8.83
CA GLN A 269 -0.97 9.93 -9.51
C GLN A 269 -0.14 8.90 -8.74
N SER A 270 -0.10 8.94 -7.41
CA SER A 270 0.61 7.91 -6.62
C SER A 270 0.05 6.51 -6.88
N HIS A 271 -1.27 6.35 -6.90
CA HIS A 271 -1.91 5.05 -7.16
C HIS A 271 -1.71 4.61 -8.62
N ALA A 272 -1.75 5.54 -9.58
CA ALA A 272 -1.49 5.24 -10.99
C ALA A 272 -0.03 4.82 -11.23
N LEU A 273 0.92 5.49 -10.55
CA LEU A 273 2.34 5.12 -10.57
C LEU A 273 2.56 3.73 -9.97
N VAL A 274 1.94 3.41 -8.84
CA VAL A 274 2.02 2.07 -8.24
C VAL A 274 1.51 1.01 -9.22
N HIS A 275 0.36 1.25 -9.86
CA HIS A 275 -0.19 0.33 -10.86
C HIS A 275 0.81 0.11 -12.01
N ARG A 276 1.35 1.19 -12.58
CA ARG A 276 2.32 1.14 -13.68
C ARG A 276 3.61 0.44 -13.27
N LEU A 277 4.15 0.72 -12.08
CA LEU A 277 5.34 0.07 -11.53
C LEU A 277 5.13 -1.44 -11.39
N LEU A 278 4.01 -1.87 -10.80
CA LEU A 278 3.67 -3.30 -10.65
C LEU A 278 3.37 -3.98 -11.99
N SER A 279 3.04 -3.21 -13.02
CA SER A 279 2.78 -3.70 -14.38
C SER A 279 4.04 -3.79 -15.25
N VAL A 280 5.18 -3.28 -14.80
CA VAL A 280 6.46 -3.44 -15.53
C VAL A 280 6.81 -4.92 -15.59
N SER A 281 6.97 -5.44 -16.81
CA SER A 281 7.26 -6.86 -17.00
C SER A 281 8.62 -7.24 -16.37
N PRO A 282 8.74 -8.43 -15.77
CA PRO A 282 10.05 -8.96 -15.41
C PRO A 282 10.91 -9.06 -16.67
N THR A 283 12.19 -8.75 -16.52
CA THR A 283 13.10 -8.46 -17.63
C THR A 283 13.20 -9.62 -18.64
N SER A 284 13.22 -9.27 -19.92
CA SER A 284 13.63 -10.16 -21.01
C SER A 284 15.09 -10.61 -20.80
N PRO A 285 15.49 -11.84 -21.17
CA PRO A 285 16.80 -12.44 -20.86
C PRO A 285 18.04 -11.76 -21.50
N GLY A 286 17.92 -10.53 -22.03
CA GLY A 286 18.99 -9.84 -22.73
C GLY A 286 20.12 -9.36 -21.82
N ASP A 287 19.80 -8.60 -20.77
CA ASP A 287 20.77 -8.05 -19.83
C ASP A 287 20.27 -8.25 -18.37
N PRO A 288 20.83 -9.23 -17.64
CA PRO A 288 20.41 -9.52 -16.28
C PRO A 288 20.69 -8.36 -15.31
N LEU A 289 21.74 -7.57 -15.53
CA LEU A 289 22.08 -6.45 -14.65
C LEU A 289 21.06 -5.31 -14.82
N GLN A 290 20.72 -4.97 -16.06
CA GLN A 290 19.63 -4.04 -16.35
C GLN A 290 18.34 -4.46 -15.63
N GLY A 291 18.06 -5.77 -15.62
CA GLY A 291 16.92 -6.35 -14.91
C GLY A 291 16.95 -6.11 -13.41
N VAL A 292 18.08 -6.44 -12.77
CA VAL A 292 18.25 -6.26 -11.33
C VAL A 292 18.21 -4.77 -10.95
N LEU A 293 18.88 -3.90 -11.71
CA LEU A 293 18.87 -2.45 -11.47
C LEU A 293 17.45 -1.86 -11.64
N SER A 294 16.71 -2.31 -12.66
CA SER A 294 15.32 -1.89 -12.86
C SER A 294 14.43 -2.32 -11.70
N GLU A 295 14.62 -3.54 -11.20
CA GLU A 295 13.86 -4.05 -10.05
C GLU A 295 14.19 -3.26 -8.77
N CYS A 296 15.48 -3.01 -8.53
CA CYS A 296 15.96 -2.16 -7.44
C CYS A 296 15.28 -0.78 -7.45
N ILE A 297 15.34 -0.06 -8.58
CA ILE A 297 14.71 1.27 -8.71
C ILE A 297 13.19 1.17 -8.55
N LYS A 298 12.53 0.17 -9.16
CA LYS A 298 11.08 -0.04 -9.01
C LYS A 298 10.70 -0.22 -7.54
N GLN A 299 11.39 -1.09 -6.81
CA GLN A 299 11.11 -1.34 -5.39
C GLN A 299 11.40 -0.11 -4.53
N SER A 300 12.46 0.65 -4.82
CA SER A 300 12.76 1.91 -4.12
C SER A 300 11.73 3.01 -4.37
N ILE A 301 11.13 3.07 -5.56
CA ILE A 301 10.02 3.99 -5.84
C ILE A 301 8.76 3.55 -5.09
N LEU A 302 8.38 2.26 -5.14
CA LEU A 302 7.22 1.72 -4.42
C LEU A 302 7.31 1.97 -2.91
N ASN A 303 8.40 1.49 -2.29
CA ASN A 303 9.26 2.32 -1.44
C ASN A 303 8.69 3.61 -0.83
N VAL A 304 9.13 4.68 -1.48
CA VAL A 304 8.86 6.08 -1.17
C VAL A 304 7.39 6.45 -1.35
N ILE A 305 6.72 5.92 -2.39
CA ILE A 305 5.28 6.17 -2.59
C ILE A 305 4.46 5.68 -1.39
N ALA A 306 4.71 4.47 -0.92
CA ALA A 306 4.05 3.90 0.25
C ALA A 306 4.25 4.76 1.51
N GLN A 307 5.48 5.23 1.75
CA GLN A 307 5.78 6.10 2.90
C GLN A 307 5.08 7.46 2.83
N ILE A 308 5.11 8.12 1.68
CA ILE A 308 4.47 9.44 1.52
C ILE A 308 2.96 9.31 1.71
N GLU A 309 2.34 8.28 1.14
CA GLU A 309 0.91 8.04 1.32
C GLU A 309 0.53 7.67 2.76
N ALA A 310 1.35 6.86 3.45
CA ALA A 310 1.16 6.59 4.87
C ALA A 310 1.27 7.86 5.73
N ALA A 311 2.25 8.74 5.44
CA ALA A 311 2.43 10.00 6.14
C ALA A 311 1.32 11.01 5.85
N ARG A 312 0.89 11.13 4.59
CA ARG A 312 -0.24 11.99 4.20
C ARG A 312 -1.52 11.56 4.92
N ARG A 313 -1.81 10.26 4.93
CA ARG A 313 -2.94 9.70 5.67
C ARG A 313 -2.82 10.05 7.14
N SER A 314 -1.67 9.77 7.78
CA SER A 314 -1.45 10.05 9.22
C SER A 314 -1.75 11.50 9.61
N GLN A 315 -1.48 12.47 8.73
CA GLN A 315 -1.78 13.89 8.94
C GLN A 315 -3.25 14.27 8.73
N ALA A 316 -3.93 13.65 7.76
CA ALA A 316 -5.26 14.09 7.32
C ALA A 316 -6.39 13.86 8.33
N ASP A 317 -6.24 12.94 9.29
CA ASP A 317 -7.31 12.64 10.24
C ASP A 317 -6.80 11.93 11.50
N THR A 318 -7.05 12.53 12.66
CA THR A 318 -6.59 12.04 13.97
C THR A 318 -7.66 11.24 14.71
N SER A 319 -8.84 11.05 14.10
CA SER A 319 -10.06 10.59 14.78
C SER A 319 -10.62 9.26 14.31
N SER A 320 -10.28 8.77 13.11
CA SER A 320 -10.78 7.48 12.61
C SER A 320 -9.88 6.28 12.92
N ILE A 321 -10.52 5.12 13.05
CA ILE A 321 -9.85 3.82 13.11
C ILE A 321 -9.27 3.51 11.72
N ARG A 322 -7.94 3.35 11.65
CA ARG A 322 -7.21 3.32 10.37
C ARG A 322 -6.60 1.98 10.07
N ASP A 323 -6.79 1.55 8.83
CA ASP A 323 -6.06 0.44 8.24
C ASP A 323 -4.75 0.94 7.64
N TYR A 324 -3.66 0.83 8.39
CA TYR A 324 -2.32 1.19 7.91
C TYR A 324 -1.85 0.31 6.74
N THR A 325 -2.49 -0.84 6.50
CA THR A 325 -2.13 -1.75 5.38
C THR A 325 -2.63 -1.24 4.02
N THR A 326 -3.43 -0.18 4.00
CA THR A 326 -3.98 0.47 2.78
C THR A 326 -2.96 1.28 1.98
N SER A 327 -1.71 1.37 2.46
CA SER A 327 -0.58 1.96 1.73
C SER A 327 0.60 0.98 1.59
N SER A 328 0.41 -0.28 1.98
CA SER A 328 1.44 -1.33 1.91
C SER A 328 1.55 -1.90 0.50
N TRP A 329 1.97 -1.07 -0.45
CA TRP A 329 2.30 -1.50 -1.82
C TRP A 329 3.75 -1.99 -1.96
N SER A 330 4.55 -1.76 -0.92
CA SER A 330 5.97 -2.09 -0.89
C SER A 330 6.26 -3.19 0.13
N ASP A 331 7.34 -3.92 -0.14
CA ASP A 331 7.92 -4.88 0.77
C ASP A 331 9.43 -4.65 0.77
N VAL A 332 9.97 -4.30 1.93
CA VAL A 332 11.40 -4.03 2.07
C VAL A 332 12.26 -5.28 1.80
N ASN A 333 11.71 -6.49 1.98
CA ASN A 333 12.38 -7.73 1.60
C ASN A 333 12.64 -7.80 0.10
N ARG A 334 11.73 -7.29 -0.73
CA ARG A 334 11.93 -7.26 -2.20
C ARG A 334 13.07 -6.31 -2.59
N LEU A 335 13.17 -5.16 -1.92
CA LEU A 335 14.31 -4.27 -2.11
C LEU A 335 15.61 -4.94 -1.65
N TYR A 336 15.61 -5.58 -0.48
CA TYR A 336 16.75 -6.33 0.03
C TYR A 336 17.23 -7.39 -0.97
N HIS A 337 16.33 -8.26 -1.45
CA HIS A 337 16.69 -9.32 -2.39
C HIS A 337 17.27 -8.76 -3.69
N SER A 338 16.63 -7.74 -4.25
CA SER A 338 17.08 -7.13 -5.52
C SER A 338 18.43 -6.45 -5.35
N LEU A 339 18.60 -5.68 -4.27
CA LEU A 339 19.84 -4.97 -3.99
C LEU A 339 20.99 -5.92 -3.63
N SER A 340 20.69 -7.00 -2.91
CA SER A 340 21.65 -8.06 -2.58
C SER A 340 22.14 -8.76 -3.85
N MET A 341 21.24 -9.07 -4.79
CA MET A 341 21.61 -9.58 -6.11
C MET A 341 22.51 -8.61 -6.89
N LEU A 342 22.20 -7.30 -6.86
CA LEU A 342 23.03 -6.29 -7.51
C LEU A 342 24.44 -6.25 -6.91
N VAL A 343 24.53 -6.23 -5.58
CA VAL A 343 25.80 -6.18 -4.84
C VAL A 343 26.65 -7.43 -5.06
N GLN A 344 26.01 -8.59 -5.18
CA GLN A 344 26.66 -9.89 -5.41
C GLN A 344 27.03 -10.16 -6.87
N SER A 345 26.52 -9.39 -7.83
CA SER A 345 26.78 -9.58 -9.27
C SER A 345 28.27 -9.50 -9.65
N GLY A 346 29.13 -8.96 -8.78
CA GLY A 346 30.57 -8.84 -9.01
C GLY A 346 30.96 -7.75 -10.03
N GLU A 347 29.98 -7.05 -10.59
CA GLU A 347 30.23 -5.89 -11.43
C GLU A 347 30.64 -4.65 -10.62
N ASN A 348 31.22 -3.67 -11.31
CA ASN A 348 31.75 -2.43 -10.75
C ASN A 348 30.64 -1.44 -10.31
N TRP A 349 29.55 -1.93 -9.73
CA TRP A 349 28.44 -1.11 -9.22
C TRP A 349 28.93 -0.06 -8.23
N GLN A 350 29.98 -0.36 -7.45
CA GLN A 350 30.58 0.58 -6.51
C GLN A 350 31.08 1.84 -7.21
N THR A 351 31.70 1.67 -8.37
CA THR A 351 32.26 2.79 -9.15
C THR A 351 31.23 3.46 -10.06
N GLN A 352 30.26 2.70 -10.59
CA GLN A 352 29.31 3.20 -11.59
C GLN A 352 28.00 3.71 -10.97
N HIS A 353 27.58 3.12 -9.85
CA HIS A 353 26.25 3.28 -9.26
C HIS A 353 26.29 3.44 -7.72
N GLY A 354 27.46 3.68 -7.14
CA GLY A 354 27.64 3.70 -5.68
C GLY A 354 26.71 4.67 -4.96
N GLU A 355 26.48 5.86 -5.54
CA GLU A 355 25.56 6.87 -4.98
C GLU A 355 24.10 6.39 -4.99
N LEU A 356 23.64 5.78 -6.08
CA LEU A 356 22.30 5.23 -6.19
C LEU A 356 22.10 4.06 -5.20
N VAL A 357 23.07 3.15 -5.08
CA VAL A 357 23.01 2.03 -4.13
C VAL A 357 23.00 2.55 -2.69
N LEU A 358 23.77 3.59 -2.38
CA LEU A 358 23.73 4.26 -1.08
C LEU A 358 22.34 4.81 -0.77
N TRP A 359 21.72 5.51 -1.73
CA TRP A 359 20.34 6.00 -1.59
C TRP A 359 19.35 4.85 -1.30
N MET A 360 19.41 3.76 -2.06
CA MET A 360 18.54 2.60 -1.83
C MET A 360 18.76 1.96 -0.46
N ALA A 361 20.01 1.86 -0.02
CA ALA A 361 20.35 1.33 1.29
C ALA A 361 19.77 2.20 2.40
N CYS A 362 19.89 3.53 2.29
CA CYS A 362 19.29 4.47 3.24
C CYS A 362 17.75 4.37 3.27
N LEU A 363 17.10 4.22 2.11
CA LEU A 363 15.65 3.93 2.08
C LEU A 363 15.33 2.63 2.82
N GLY A 364 16.12 1.57 2.62
CA GLY A 364 15.99 0.30 3.34
C GLY A 364 16.04 0.47 4.86
N VAL A 365 17.05 1.21 5.37
CA VAL A 365 17.18 1.54 6.81
C VAL A 365 15.92 2.22 7.35
N GLN A 366 15.42 3.25 6.64
CA GLN A 366 14.24 4.01 7.09
C GLN A 366 12.96 3.17 7.09
N GLN A 367 12.84 2.20 6.15
CA GLN A 367 11.69 1.33 6.03
C GLN A 367 11.64 0.25 7.11
N THR A 368 12.76 -0.40 7.41
CA THR A 368 12.81 -1.50 8.40
C THR A 368 12.46 -1.00 9.80
N VAL A 369 12.87 0.21 10.18
CA VAL A 369 12.54 0.77 11.51
C VAL A 369 11.11 1.32 11.56
N SER A 370 10.57 1.79 10.43
CA SER A 370 9.16 2.22 10.35
C SER A 370 8.21 1.02 10.52
N ALA A 371 8.58 -0.17 10.01
CA ALA A 371 7.85 -1.41 10.22
C ALA A 371 7.79 -1.82 11.70
N VAL A 372 8.88 -1.65 12.46
CA VAL A 372 8.96 -1.98 13.90
C VAL A 372 8.04 -1.12 14.77
N ARG A 373 7.71 0.11 14.35
CA ARG A 373 6.77 0.98 15.08
C ARG A 373 5.29 0.62 14.83
N ILE A 374 5.02 -0.23 13.84
CA ILE A 374 3.70 -0.83 13.63
C ILE A 374 3.74 -2.18 14.38
N PRO A 375 2.84 -2.44 15.35
CA PRO A 375 2.92 -3.67 16.14
C PRO A 375 2.82 -4.90 15.23
N SER A 376 3.94 -5.59 15.10
CA SER A 376 4.17 -6.70 14.18
C SER A 376 3.07 -7.76 14.25
N THR A 377 2.72 -8.30 13.08
CA THR A 377 1.83 -9.46 12.91
C THR A 377 2.43 -10.68 13.57
N GLN A 378 2.12 -10.89 14.84
CA GLN A 378 2.45 -12.14 15.53
C GLN A 378 1.56 -13.27 15.04
N SER A 379 2.11 -14.04 14.10
CA SER A 379 2.10 -15.49 14.20
C SER A 379 3.52 -15.97 13.87
N LEU A 380 4.23 -16.44 14.91
CA LEU A 380 5.63 -16.93 14.97
C LEU A 380 6.74 -15.87 15.07
N PRO A 381 7.88 -16.17 15.74
CA PRO A 381 8.88 -15.18 16.12
C PRO A 381 9.69 -14.70 14.90
N LEU A 382 9.22 -13.62 14.28
CA LEU A 382 9.87 -12.91 13.18
C LEU A 382 10.89 -11.85 13.65
N GLY A 383 11.07 -11.68 14.96
CA GLY A 383 11.95 -10.65 15.53
C GLY A 383 13.43 -10.78 15.15
N GLY A 384 13.88 -11.90 14.57
CA GLY A 384 15.24 -12.02 14.04
C GLY A 384 15.38 -11.44 12.62
N GLN A 385 14.38 -11.62 11.76
CA GLN A 385 14.53 -11.35 10.33
C GLN A 385 14.54 -9.84 10.01
N GLU A 386 13.71 -9.04 10.67
CA GLU A 386 13.70 -7.58 10.45
C GLU A 386 14.96 -6.91 11.01
N ASP A 387 15.43 -7.36 12.17
CA ASP A 387 16.70 -6.91 12.76
C ASP A 387 17.88 -7.26 11.84
N ASP A 388 17.87 -8.45 11.23
CA ASP A 388 18.87 -8.88 10.24
C ASP A 388 18.84 -8.00 8.98
N LEU A 389 17.66 -7.64 8.47
CA LEU A 389 17.51 -6.77 7.29
C LEU A 389 18.00 -5.34 7.58
N HIS A 390 17.59 -4.77 8.72
CA HIS A 390 18.03 -3.44 9.12
C HIS A 390 19.56 -3.40 9.26
N ALA A 391 20.14 -4.37 9.97
CA ALA A 391 21.58 -4.48 10.14
C ALA A 391 22.30 -4.61 8.78
N TRP A 392 21.73 -5.35 7.83
CA TRP A 392 22.29 -5.48 6.50
C TRP A 392 22.30 -4.16 5.72
N PHE A 393 21.19 -3.41 5.71
CA PHE A 393 21.14 -2.10 5.03
C PHE A 393 22.10 -1.10 5.66
N VAL A 394 22.20 -1.07 6.99
CA VAL A 394 23.16 -0.21 7.71
C VAL A 394 24.60 -0.59 7.35
N ALA A 395 24.92 -1.89 7.34
CA ALA A 395 26.25 -2.37 6.96
C ALA A 395 26.62 -1.99 5.52
N LEU A 396 25.69 -2.15 4.57
CA LEU A 396 25.90 -1.77 3.18
C LEU A 396 26.13 -0.26 3.02
N ALA A 397 25.30 0.57 3.65
CA ALA A 397 25.46 2.03 3.59
C ALA A 397 26.81 2.49 4.17
N ARG A 398 27.21 1.94 5.32
CA ARG A 398 28.52 2.20 5.95
C ARG A 398 29.68 1.79 5.04
N GLN A 399 29.60 0.60 4.45
CA GLN A 399 30.64 0.10 3.52
C GLN A 399 30.85 1.07 2.35
N ILE A 400 29.77 1.59 1.75
CA ILE A 400 29.86 2.51 0.61
C ILE A 400 30.47 3.85 1.05
N LEU A 401 30.01 4.43 2.15
CA LEU A 401 30.56 5.69 2.68
C LEU A 401 32.05 5.55 3.03
N ASP A 402 32.45 4.44 3.64
CA ASP A 402 33.85 4.19 3.97
C ASP A 402 34.74 3.94 2.76
N SER A 403 34.18 3.42 1.65
CA SER A 403 34.91 3.30 0.39
C SER A 403 35.15 4.67 -0.26
N GLN A 404 34.11 5.52 -0.32
CA GLN A 404 34.21 6.88 -0.88
C GLN A 404 35.22 7.75 -0.11
N ARG A 405 35.27 7.61 1.22
CA ARG A 405 36.25 8.30 2.08
C ARG A 405 37.70 7.90 1.83
N ARG A 406 37.96 6.65 1.40
CA ARG A 406 39.32 6.19 1.09
C ARG A 406 39.81 6.69 -0.27
N GLU A 407 38.89 6.95 -1.19
CA GLU A 407 39.21 7.33 -2.57
C GLU A 407 39.25 8.86 -2.79
N GLY A 408 38.61 9.65 -1.91
CA GLY A 408 38.57 11.12 -2.01
C GLY A 408 39.57 11.87 -1.13
N PRO A 409 39.88 13.16 -1.44
CA PRO A 409 40.60 14.04 -0.52
C PRO A 409 39.78 14.26 0.77
N PRO A 410 40.42 14.59 1.92
CA PRO A 410 39.72 14.74 3.19
C PRO A 410 38.74 15.93 3.11
N ALA A 411 37.47 15.65 2.85
CA ALA A 411 36.43 16.67 2.71
C ALA A 411 36.14 17.32 4.07
N HIS A 412 36.00 18.65 4.05
CA HIS A 412 35.69 19.50 5.21
C HIS A 412 34.19 19.58 5.53
N TYR A 413 33.35 18.69 4.98
CA TYR A 413 31.92 18.66 5.22
C TYR A 413 31.57 17.70 6.36
N ALA A 414 30.58 18.06 7.19
CA ALA A 414 30.10 17.21 8.26
C ALA A 414 29.42 15.96 7.68
N ARG A 415 29.56 14.81 8.36
CA ARG A 415 29.07 13.50 7.90
C ARG A 415 27.60 13.50 7.44
N THR A 416 26.76 14.33 8.07
CA THR A 416 25.33 14.44 7.77
C THR A 416 25.04 15.22 6.48
N ASP A 417 25.85 16.22 6.14
CA ASP A 417 25.61 17.09 4.97
C ASP A 417 25.78 16.32 3.66
N GLU A 418 26.74 15.39 3.60
CA GLU A 418 26.98 14.53 2.43
C GLU A 418 25.77 13.64 2.14
N LEU A 419 25.17 13.04 3.18
CA LEU A 419 23.99 12.21 3.01
C LEU A 419 22.76 13.04 2.62
N VAL A 420 22.59 14.24 3.20
CA VAL A 420 21.54 15.16 2.79
C VAL A 420 21.68 15.52 1.31
N GLN A 421 22.90 15.73 0.81
CA GLN A 421 23.14 15.98 -0.61
C GLN A 421 22.76 14.79 -1.49
N VAL A 422 23.15 13.57 -1.11
CA VAL A 422 22.77 12.33 -1.81
C VAL A 422 21.24 12.20 -1.81
N MET A 423 20.60 12.26 -0.64
CA MET A 423 19.16 12.11 -0.54
C MET A 423 18.43 13.18 -1.36
N ASN A 424 18.87 14.44 -1.36
CA ASN A 424 18.28 15.52 -2.15
C ASN A 424 18.31 15.27 -3.68
N ARG A 425 19.24 14.47 -4.20
CA ARG A 425 19.32 14.15 -5.63
C ARG A 425 18.28 13.12 -6.06
N TYR A 426 17.85 12.26 -5.14
CA TYR A 426 16.88 11.19 -5.39
C TYR A 426 15.55 11.49 -4.71
N ILE A 427 14.54 10.65 -4.92
CA ILE A 427 13.27 10.76 -4.18
C ILE A 427 13.48 10.23 -2.75
N HIS A 428 12.85 10.85 -1.76
CA HIS A 428 13.16 10.55 -0.36
C HIS A 428 11.95 10.72 0.55
N ARG A 429 12.06 10.29 1.80
CA ARG A 429 11.10 10.68 2.83
C ARG A 429 11.23 12.19 3.09
N CYS A 430 10.12 12.91 3.09
CA CYS A 430 10.11 14.35 3.35
C CYS A 430 9.84 14.64 4.83
N GLU A 431 10.57 15.60 5.38
CA GLU A 431 10.13 16.36 6.55
C GLU A 431 8.96 17.28 6.17
N PRO A 432 8.22 17.85 7.16
CA PRO A 432 7.22 18.89 6.88
C PRO A 432 7.78 20.09 6.09
N SER A 433 9.10 20.32 6.17
CA SER A 433 9.81 21.35 5.42
C SER A 433 9.98 21.03 3.92
N GLY A 434 9.64 19.81 3.47
CA GLY A 434 9.90 19.32 2.11
C GLY A 434 11.34 18.83 1.88
N ARG A 435 12.20 18.91 2.91
CA ARG A 435 13.60 18.46 2.88
C ARG A 435 13.72 16.95 3.14
N PRO A 436 14.85 16.32 2.79
CA PRO A 436 15.12 14.94 3.16
C PRO A 436 15.08 14.76 4.68
N SER A 437 14.23 13.85 5.14
CA SER A 437 14.28 13.36 6.52
C SER A 437 15.50 12.46 6.65
N VAL A 438 16.41 12.83 7.55
CA VAL A 438 17.56 12.01 7.95
C VAL A 438 17.29 11.21 9.21
N ASP A 439 16.06 11.27 9.73
CA ASP A 439 15.63 10.46 10.86
C ASP A 439 15.94 8.99 10.56
N LEU A 440 16.48 8.30 11.57
CA LEU A 440 16.85 6.88 11.54
C LEU A 440 18.12 6.56 10.76
N LEU A 441 18.76 7.56 10.13
CA LEU A 441 20.03 7.39 9.43
C LEU A 441 21.23 7.73 10.32
N GLU A 442 21.02 8.15 11.57
CA GLU A 442 22.09 8.42 12.53
C GLU A 442 22.96 7.19 12.76
N VAL A 443 22.34 6.02 12.80
CA VAL A 443 23.03 4.72 12.94
C VAL A 443 23.98 4.44 11.77
N VAL A 444 23.79 5.04 10.60
CA VAL A 444 24.75 4.89 9.48
C VAL A 444 26.08 5.60 9.81
N PHE A 445 26.09 6.54 10.76
CA PHE A 445 27.26 7.34 11.13
C PHE A 445 27.91 6.98 12.47
N GLU A 446 27.18 6.28 13.36
CA GLU A 446 27.68 5.79 14.63
C GLU A 446 28.66 4.64 14.39
N ALA A 447 29.93 4.83 14.77
CA ALA A 447 31.00 3.86 14.64
C ALA A 447 31.43 3.35 16.01
#